data_AF-T1BKY0-F1
#
_entry.id   AF-T1BKY0-F1
#
_cell.length_a   1.000
_cell.length_b   1.000
_cell.length_c   1.000
_cell.angle_alpha   90.00
_cell.angle_beta   90.00
_cell.angle_gamma   90.00
#
_symmetry.space_group_name_H-M   'P 1'
#
loop_
_entity.id
_entity.type
_entity.pdbx_description
1 polymer ?
#
loop_
_entity_poly.entity_id
_entity_poly.type
_entity_poly.pdbx_seq_one_letter_code
_entity_poly.pdbx_strand_id
1 'polypeptide(L)'
;DFLGLKHICGRSRAGHFQLKRKSRRDRMRMKLKALKMELRWRRHEPIPMQGRWLAQVVRGYFAYHAVPTNFSSLSAFLHHVKQLWLRALRRRSQRHRMTWSRFSRIAAD
;
A
#
# COMPACT_ATOMS: atom_id res chain seq x y z
N ASP A 1 20.68 1.41 8.63
CA ASP A 1 19.20 1.43 8.72
C ASP A 1 18.77 2.01 10.05
N PHE A 2 17.80 2.93 10.09
CA PHE A 2 17.32 3.57 11.31
C PHE A 2 15.80 3.74 11.25
N LEU A 3 15.09 3.40 12.32
CA LEU A 3 13.62 3.56 12.44
C LEU A 3 12.85 3.06 11.20
N GLY A 4 13.18 1.88 10.68
CA GLY A 4 12.46 1.30 9.54
C GLY A 4 12.77 1.95 8.18
N LEU A 5 13.68 2.92 8.12
CA LEU A 5 14.12 3.62 6.91
C LEU A 5 15.58 3.34 6.59
N LYS A 6 15.87 3.31 5.30
CA LYS A 6 17.23 3.37 4.74
C LYS A 6 17.56 4.83 4.44
N HIS A 7 18.71 5.27 4.92
CA HIS A 7 19.28 6.58 4.65
C HIS A 7 20.44 6.40 3.68
N ILE A 8 20.39 7.11 2.56
CA ILE A 8 21.31 6.94 1.44
C ILE A 8 21.83 8.32 1.08
N CYS A 9 23.14 8.52 1.18
CA CYS A 9 23.79 9.70 0.64
C CYS A 9 23.73 9.65 -0.89
N GLY A 10 23.28 10.73 -1.51
CA GLY A 10 23.22 10.83 -2.96
C GLY A 10 23.23 12.28 -3.42
N ARG A 11 22.87 12.48 -4.69
CA ARG A 11 22.72 13.82 -5.28
C ARG A 11 21.27 14.07 -5.69
N SER A 12 20.86 15.33 -5.59
CA SER A 12 19.62 15.86 -6.16
C SER A 12 19.71 15.93 -7.69
N ARG A 13 18.59 16.25 -8.35
CA ARG A 13 18.59 16.45 -9.81
C ARG A 13 19.47 17.62 -10.25
N ALA A 14 19.67 18.61 -9.38
CA ALA A 14 20.56 19.75 -9.60
C ALA A 14 22.02 19.47 -9.20
N GLY A 15 22.37 18.23 -8.83
CA GLY A 15 23.75 17.84 -8.51
C GLY A 15 24.19 18.06 -7.06
N HIS A 16 23.45 18.86 -6.27
CA HIS A 16 23.77 19.07 -4.84
C HIS A 16 23.61 17.79 -4.01
N PHE A 17 24.38 17.69 -2.92
CA PHE A 17 24.22 16.63 -1.93
C PHE A 17 22.77 16.56 -1.43
N GLN A 18 22.23 15.33 -1.33
CA GLN A 18 20.89 15.09 -0.83
C GLN A 18 20.84 13.76 -0.08
N LEU A 19 20.30 13.81 1.13
CA LEU A 19 19.97 12.61 1.89
C LEU A 19 18.67 11.99 1.35
N LYS A 20 18.78 10.81 0.73
CA LYS A 20 17.64 10.03 0.25
C LYS A 20 17.16 9.08 1.34
N ARG A 21 15.84 9.01 1.52
CA ARG A 21 15.18 8.15 2.49
C ARG A 21 14.31 7.14 1.76
N LYS A 22 14.45 5.86 2.11
CA LYS A 22 13.70 4.77 1.50
C LYS A 22 13.12 3.84 2.55
N SER A 23 11.84 3.49 2.46
CA SER A 23 11.25 2.45 3.31
C SER A 23 12.00 1.13 3.15
N ARG A 24 12.33 0.48 4.28
CA ARG A 24 12.94 -0.85 4.21
C ARG A 24 11.95 -1.85 3.58
N ARG A 25 12.47 -2.67 2.66
CA ARG A 25 11.67 -3.60 1.84
C ARG A 25 11.01 -4.71 2.67
N ASP A 26 11.67 -5.18 3.71
CA ASP A 26 11.17 -6.17 4.65
C ASP A 26 9.94 -5.66 5.42
N ARG A 27 9.98 -4.41 5.92
CA ARG A 27 8.84 -3.78 6.60
C ARG A 27 7.60 -3.70 5.72
N MET A 28 7.77 -3.26 4.46
CA MET A 28 6.68 -3.24 3.49
C MET A 28 6.10 -4.64 3.25
N ARG A 29 6.97 -5.64 3.04
CA ARG A 29 6.55 -7.04 2.83
C ARG A 29 5.79 -7.60 4.04
N MET A 30 6.28 -7.36 5.25
CA MET A 30 5.61 -7.81 6.48
C MET A 30 4.23 -7.17 6.61
N LYS A 31 4.10 -5.85 6.38
CA LYS A 31 2.81 -5.17 6.43
C LYS A 31 1.84 -5.69 5.38
N LEU A 32 2.29 -5.93 4.14
CA LEU A 32 1.47 -6.51 3.08
C LEU A 32 1.05 -7.96 3.39
N LYS A 33 1.91 -8.77 4.04
CA LYS A 33 1.58 -10.12 4.48
C LYS A 33 0.49 -10.10 5.55
N ALA A 34 0.61 -9.22 6.55
CA ALA A 34 -0.43 -9.01 7.56
C ALA A 34 -1.76 -8.57 6.94
N LEU A 35 -1.73 -7.57 6.06
CA LEU A 35 -2.91 -7.09 5.35
C LEU A 35 -3.59 -8.18 4.51
N LYS A 36 -2.81 -9.06 3.86
CA LYS A 36 -3.35 -10.21 3.11
C LYS A 36 -4.08 -11.20 4.03
N MET A 37 -3.60 -11.40 5.27
CA MET A 37 -4.26 -12.24 6.26
C MET A 37 -5.54 -11.57 6.77
N GLU A 38 -5.48 -10.29 7.13
CA GLU A 38 -6.65 -9.55 7.59
C GLU A 38 -7.75 -9.48 6.52
N LEU A 39 -7.40 -9.23 5.25
CA LEU A 39 -8.34 -9.30 4.13
C LEU A 39 -8.98 -10.68 3.94
N ARG A 40 -8.29 -11.76 4.36
CA ARG A 40 -8.86 -13.11 4.33
C ARG A 40 -9.95 -13.26 5.39
N TRP A 41 -9.71 -12.75 6.60
CA TRP A 41 -10.68 -12.76 7.70
C TRP A 41 -11.87 -11.86 7.41
N ARG A 42 -11.61 -10.64 6.90
CA ARG A 42 -12.63 -9.65 6.52
C ARG A 42 -13.35 -9.95 5.22
N ARG A 43 -13.15 -11.12 4.61
CA ARG A 43 -13.65 -11.46 3.26
C ARG A 43 -15.16 -11.24 3.13
N HIS A 44 -15.92 -11.58 4.17
CA HIS A 44 -17.38 -11.53 4.15
C HIS A 44 -17.96 -10.15 4.50
N GLU A 45 -17.14 -9.23 5.02
CA GLU A 45 -17.58 -7.86 5.33
C GLU A 45 -18.07 -7.12 4.07
N PRO A 46 -19.02 -6.18 4.19
CA PRO A 46 -19.42 -5.32 3.08
C PRO A 46 -18.22 -4.60 2.45
N ILE A 47 -18.22 -4.45 1.12
CA ILE A 47 -17.12 -3.81 0.37
C ILE A 47 -16.81 -2.39 0.91
N PRO A 48 -17.79 -1.53 1.23
CA PRO A 48 -17.51 -0.20 1.78
C PRO A 48 -16.76 -0.24 3.12
N MET A 49 -17.05 -1.23 3.98
CA MET A 49 -16.34 -1.39 5.26
C MET A 49 -14.88 -1.80 5.04
N GLN A 50 -14.63 -2.71 4.09
CA GLN A 50 -13.27 -3.08 3.70
C GLN A 50 -12.50 -1.85 3.18
N GLY A 51 -13.12 -1.02 2.34
CA GLY A 51 -12.53 0.20 1.79
C GLY A 51 -12.14 1.20 2.87
N ARG A 52 -13.06 1.52 3.80
CA ARG A 52 -12.80 2.43 4.93
C ARG A 52 -11.64 1.96 5.81
N TRP A 53 -11.62 0.66 6.14
CA TRP A 53 -10.54 0.06 6.91
C TRP A 53 -9.20 0.13 6.16
N LEU A 54 -9.17 -0.22 4.87
CA LEU A 54 -7.96 -0.11 4.04
C LEU A 54 -7.45 1.33 3.95
N ALA A 55 -8.35 2.32 3.84
CA ALA A 55 -7.99 3.74 3.83
C ALA A 55 -7.35 4.17 5.16
N GLN A 56 -7.82 3.67 6.31
CA GLN A 56 -7.17 3.89 7.61
C GLN A 56 -5.77 3.25 7.65
N VAL A 57 -5.63 2.01 7.18
CA VAL A 57 -4.32 1.32 7.14
C VAL A 57 -3.31 2.06 6.26
N VAL A 58 -3.73 2.50 5.07
CA VAL A 58 -2.87 3.26 4.15
C VAL A 58 -2.49 4.60 4.76
N ARG A 59 -3.44 5.34 5.34
CA ARG A 59 -3.16 6.61 6.04
C ARG A 59 -2.13 6.42 7.16
N GLY A 60 -2.29 5.40 7.99
CA GLY A 60 -1.34 5.11 9.07
C GLY A 60 0.05 4.74 8.55
N TYR A 61 0.15 3.95 7.48
CA TYR A 61 1.45 3.65 6.85
C TYR A 61 2.09 4.91 6.26
N PHE A 62 1.29 5.76 5.61
CA PHE A 62 1.77 6.98 4.97
C PHE A 62 2.23 7.99 6.03
N ALA A 63 1.50 8.16 7.13
CA ALA A 63 1.88 9.07 8.22
C ALA A 63 3.32 8.85 8.72
N TYR A 64 3.80 7.60 8.73
CA TYR A 64 5.16 7.27 9.13
C TYR A 64 6.17 7.26 7.97
N HIS A 65 5.77 6.77 6.80
CA HIS A 65 6.70 6.54 5.69
C HIS A 65 6.73 7.67 4.64
N ALA A 66 5.85 8.68 4.74
CA ALA A 66 5.81 9.84 3.84
C ALA A 66 6.94 10.83 4.14
N VAL A 67 8.18 10.37 3.94
CA VAL A 67 9.39 11.18 4.05
C VAL A 67 9.89 11.58 2.65
N PRO A 68 10.62 12.70 2.51
CA PRO A 68 11.16 13.14 1.23
C PRO A 68 11.93 12.03 0.50
N THR A 69 11.84 12.00 -0.83
CA THR A 69 12.48 11.01 -1.73
C THR A 69 11.97 9.56 -1.64
N ASN A 70 10.96 9.27 -0.80
CA ASN A 70 10.41 7.92 -0.62
C ASN A 70 9.15 7.62 -1.45
N PHE A 71 8.74 8.53 -2.34
CA PHE A 71 7.47 8.47 -3.06
C PHE A 71 7.27 7.14 -3.82
N SER A 72 8.32 6.62 -4.45
CA SER A 72 8.25 5.34 -5.18
C SER A 72 7.85 4.17 -4.29
N SER A 73 8.31 4.14 -3.03
CA SER A 73 7.92 3.08 -2.08
C SER A 73 6.49 3.25 -1.57
N LEU A 74 6.00 4.48 -1.40
CA LEU A 74 4.60 4.74 -1.04
C LEU A 74 3.64 4.33 -2.15
N SER A 75 3.96 4.70 -3.39
CA SER A 75 3.20 4.32 -4.58
C SER A 75 3.15 2.80 -4.75
N ALA A 76 4.30 2.12 -4.62
CA ALA A 76 4.37 0.66 -4.67
C ALA A 76 3.52 0.01 -3.57
N PHE A 77 3.56 0.54 -2.34
CA PHE A 77 2.73 0.02 -1.24
C PHE A 77 1.24 0.15 -1.57
N LEU A 78 0.77 1.33 -1.97
CA LEU A 78 -0.63 1.56 -2.34
C LEU A 78 -1.07 0.65 -3.49
N HIS A 79 -0.23 0.49 -4.52
CA HIS A 79 -0.49 -0.42 -5.63
C HIS A 79 -0.68 -1.86 -5.14
N HIS A 80 0.21 -2.35 -4.27
CA HIS A 80 0.12 -3.71 -3.73
C HIS A 80 -1.11 -3.89 -2.81
N VAL A 81 -1.48 -2.90 -2.01
CA VAL A 81 -2.71 -2.92 -1.22
C VAL A 81 -3.93 -3.07 -2.13
N LYS A 82 -4.04 -2.22 -3.17
CA LYS A 82 -5.11 -2.28 -4.17
C LYS A 82 -5.17 -3.66 -4.86
N GLN A 83 -4.02 -4.20 -5.25
CA GLN A 83 -3.92 -5.54 -5.86
C GLN A 83 -4.38 -6.65 -4.90
N LEU A 84 -4.00 -6.59 -3.62
CA LEU A 84 -4.44 -7.58 -2.63
C LEU A 84 -5.95 -7.53 -2.42
N TRP A 85 -6.52 -6.34 -2.33
CA TRP A 85 -7.96 -6.15 -2.17
C TRP A 85 -8.74 -6.66 -3.39
N LEU A 86 -8.32 -6.28 -4.60
CA LEU A 86 -8.93 -6.78 -5.83
C LEU A 86 -8.89 -8.32 -5.91
N ARG A 87 -7.76 -8.94 -5.55
CA ARG A 87 -7.65 -10.41 -5.50
C ARG A 87 -8.57 -11.01 -4.46
N ALA A 88 -8.76 -10.38 -3.31
CA ALA A 88 -9.69 -10.85 -2.28
C ALA A 88 -11.15 -10.79 -2.77
N LEU A 89 -11.56 -9.68 -3.39
CA LEU A 89 -12.90 -9.51 -3.96
C LEU A 89 -13.18 -10.53 -5.08
N ARG A 90 -12.22 -10.75 -5.98
CA ARG A 90 -12.33 -11.75 -7.05
C ARG A 90 -12.48 -13.18 -6.53
N ARG A 91 -11.86 -13.52 -5.40
CA ARG A 91 -12.01 -14.85 -4.77
C ARG A 91 -13.33 -15.01 -4.00
N ARG A 92 -13.99 -13.91 -3.63
CA ARG A 92 -15.25 -13.95 -2.88
C ARG A 92 -16.44 -14.25 -3.79
N SER A 93 -16.47 -13.68 -4.99
CA SER A 93 -17.59 -13.83 -5.92
C SER A 93 -17.31 -14.88 -6.99
N GLN A 94 -18.22 -15.85 -7.14
CA GLN A 94 -18.28 -16.77 -8.29
C GLN A 94 -18.83 -16.08 -9.56
N ARG A 95 -19.69 -15.06 -9.41
CA ARG A 95 -20.28 -14.33 -10.54
C ARG A 95 -19.45 -13.10 -10.94
N HIS A 96 -18.92 -13.18 -12.16
CA HIS A 96 -18.40 -12.15 -13.07
C HIS A 96 -17.30 -11.18 -12.56
N ARG A 97 -16.05 -11.54 -12.92
CA ARG A 97 -14.86 -10.70 -13.18
C ARG A 97 -14.93 -9.25 -12.71
N MET A 98 -14.58 -8.99 -11.45
CA MET A 98 -14.23 -7.63 -10.98
C MET A 98 -13.08 -7.09 -11.84
N THR A 99 -13.36 -6.19 -12.79
CA THR A 99 -12.35 -5.55 -13.63
C THR A 99 -11.56 -4.51 -12.83
N TRP A 100 -10.36 -4.17 -13.28
CA TRP A 100 -9.58 -3.10 -12.64
C TRP A 100 -10.34 -1.76 -12.69
N SER A 101 -11.05 -1.47 -13.78
CA SER A 101 -11.83 -0.24 -13.94
C SER A 101 -12.95 -0.11 -12.90
N ARG A 102 -13.77 -1.16 -12.72
CA ARG A 102 -14.83 -1.18 -11.69
C ARG A 102 -14.26 -1.07 -10.28
N PHE A 103 -13.18 -1.81 -10.00
CA PHE A 103 -12.49 -1.73 -8.72
C PHE A 103 -11.92 -0.33 -8.45
N SER A 104 -11.42 0.35 -9.47
CA SER A 104 -10.80 1.68 -9.31
C SER A 104 -11.82 2.73 -8.89
N ARG A 105 -13.09 2.60 -9.30
CA ARG A 105 -14.20 3.45 -8.81
C ARG A 105 -14.46 3.18 -7.32
N ILE A 106 -14.63 1.91 -6.95
CA ILE A 106 -14.84 1.49 -5.55
C ILE A 106 -13.68 1.91 -4.63
N ALA A 107 -12.45 1.91 -5.14
CA ALA A 107 -11.26 2.28 -4.39
C ALA A 107 -10.98 3.79 -4.39
N ALA A 108 -11.75 4.57 -5.13
CA ALA A 108 -11.72 6.03 -5.12
C ALA A 108 -12.82 6.62 -4.21
N ASP A 109 -13.89 5.86 -3.96
CA ASP A 109 -14.94 6.12 -2.97
C ASP A 109 -14.44 5.95 -1.52
#